data_AF-A0A6P1EYG9-F1
#
_entry.id   AF-A0A6P1EYG9-F1
#
_cell.length_a   1.000
_cell.length_b   1.000
_cell.length_c   1.000
_cell.angle_alpha   90.00
_cell.angle_beta   90.00
_cell.angle_gamma   90.00
#
_symmetry.space_group_name_H-M   'P 1'
#
loop_
_entity.id
_entity.type
_entity.pdbx_description
1 polymer ?
#
loop_
_entity_poly.entity_id
_entity_poly.type
_entity_poly.pdbx_seq_one_letter_code
_entity_poly.pdbx_strand_id
1 'polypeptide(L)'
;MAPRPSHRRSLLAIGIALLLVGGSAVPASADEARPALTLAAFGDSITRGAATCGTGADCPINSWSTGTAPEVRSIATRLQEVNPGRTVTSGNHAKSGSRIADVPEAVTTAAAAGAAPDIVTLLIGGNDLCSPQVPAGPDGYAMTTAADFAASASSTLHQISSTWPKATVVLGSVPDLASEWGSVKESGGLGWSLFKVCRTTRGALADNVVQRGAAYEAAVAAAAERTRQYNEALASACAAVGPRCVWDGGALNRTPITRDVVSTVDSFHPNVRGQALVAGVLWGPAAVPAWAVPPAPVPPTSVVPVTTPAPAAPRVTPTPVPPANTAPTAAPTPTAAPTPTAAPTPTAAPTPTPTAAPAPIASPSTPGPTPPSRTIASTPDARAPHLRTVTRWLARFAADLRGSIARAFAQDCSRLPHGRPLPLTPRCRPAGV
;
A
#
# COMPACT_ATOMS: atom_id res chain seq x y z
N MET A 1 28.13 -110.31 -23.21
CA MET A 1 27.97 -108.84 -23.33
C MET A 1 27.77 -108.28 -21.92
N ALA A 2 28.46 -107.20 -21.58
CA ALA A 2 28.97 -106.84 -20.25
C ALA A 2 27.93 -106.57 -19.12
N PRO A 3 28.32 -106.66 -17.82
CA PRO A 3 27.43 -106.55 -16.66
C PRO A 3 27.57 -105.26 -15.80
N ARG A 4 26.54 -105.01 -14.95
CA ARG A 4 26.53 -104.31 -13.63
C ARG A 4 26.77 -102.77 -13.59
N PRO A 5 26.52 -102.03 -12.46
CA PRO A 5 25.79 -102.32 -11.20
C PRO A 5 24.87 -101.19 -10.66
N SER A 6 24.25 -101.50 -9.51
CA SER A 6 23.47 -100.71 -8.53
C SER A 6 24.15 -99.48 -7.89
N HIS A 7 23.38 -98.44 -7.49
CA HIS A 7 23.60 -97.59 -6.29
C HIS A 7 22.27 -96.85 -5.93
N ARG A 8 21.65 -97.11 -4.76
CA ARG A 8 21.81 -96.49 -3.42
C ARG A 8 21.36 -95.01 -3.29
N ARG A 9 20.25 -94.85 -2.54
CA ARG A 9 19.98 -93.91 -1.41
C ARG A 9 20.61 -92.50 -1.44
N SER A 10 19.78 -91.47 -1.25
CA SER A 10 19.66 -90.74 0.04
C SER A 10 18.90 -89.42 -0.11
N LEU A 11 17.95 -89.20 0.81
CA LEU A 11 17.26 -87.93 1.04
C LEU A 11 18.24 -86.91 1.63
N LEU A 12 18.28 -85.69 1.10
CA LEU A 12 19.00 -84.57 1.69
C LEU A 12 18.00 -83.43 1.97
N ALA A 13 17.75 -83.20 3.26
CA ALA A 13 17.06 -82.03 3.76
C ALA A 13 18.03 -80.83 3.72
N ILE A 14 17.62 -79.72 3.11
CA ILE A 14 18.35 -78.44 3.16
C ILE A 14 17.49 -77.47 3.96
N GLY A 15 17.97 -77.14 5.16
CA GLY A 15 17.45 -76.05 5.99
C GLY A 15 17.94 -74.71 5.47
N ILE A 16 17.01 -73.79 5.23
CA ILE A 16 17.31 -72.39 4.89
C ILE A 16 17.37 -71.60 6.19
N ALA A 17 18.56 -71.11 6.54
CA ALA A 17 18.79 -70.21 7.65
C ALA A 17 18.35 -68.79 7.28
N LEU A 18 17.43 -68.23 8.07
CA LEU A 18 16.95 -66.86 7.95
C LEU A 18 17.97 -65.92 8.61
N LEU A 19 18.76 -65.19 7.81
CA LEU A 19 19.62 -64.11 8.27
C LEU A 19 18.78 -62.84 8.49
N LEU A 20 18.40 -62.59 9.75
CA LEU A 20 17.85 -61.31 10.20
C LEU A 20 18.99 -60.28 10.31
N VAL A 21 19.17 -59.47 9.26
CA VAL A 21 20.01 -58.26 9.33
C VAL A 21 19.20 -57.19 10.07
N GLY A 22 19.51 -57.00 11.35
CA GLY A 22 18.99 -55.90 12.16
C GLY A 22 19.58 -54.57 11.71
N GLY A 23 18.98 -53.95 10.70
CA GLY A 23 19.23 -52.55 10.38
C GLY A 23 18.61 -51.66 11.45
N SER A 24 19.44 -51.04 12.28
CA SER A 24 19.02 -49.95 13.16
C SER A 24 18.56 -48.78 12.28
N ALA A 25 17.27 -48.67 12.03
CA ALA A 25 16.69 -47.48 11.44
C ALA A 25 16.91 -46.33 12.43
N VAL A 26 17.89 -45.47 12.15
CA VAL A 26 17.97 -44.17 12.79
C VAL A 26 16.63 -43.49 12.49
N PRO A 27 15.83 -43.11 13.49
CA PRO A 27 14.62 -42.36 13.22
C PRO A 27 15.06 -41.10 12.48
N ALA A 28 14.63 -40.95 11.23
CA ALA A 28 14.77 -39.68 10.54
C ALA A 28 14.08 -38.66 11.43
N SER A 29 14.84 -37.72 11.99
CA SER A 29 14.27 -36.58 12.69
C SER A 29 13.24 -35.96 11.74
N ALA A 30 11.96 -36.07 12.09
CA ALA A 30 10.92 -35.31 11.41
C ALA A 30 11.32 -33.85 11.61
N ASP A 31 11.81 -33.24 10.53
CA ASP A 31 12.16 -31.83 10.50
C ASP A 31 10.88 -31.09 10.88
N GLU A 32 10.84 -30.52 12.08
CA GLU A 32 9.66 -29.85 12.61
C GLU A 32 9.31 -28.73 11.62
N ALA A 33 8.19 -28.86 10.92
CA ALA A 33 7.83 -27.96 9.85
C ALA A 33 7.86 -26.53 10.39
N ARG A 34 8.78 -25.69 9.86
CA ARG A 34 8.91 -24.31 10.32
C ARG A 34 7.54 -23.64 10.28
N PRO A 35 7.14 -22.90 11.35
CA PRO A 35 5.86 -22.21 11.40
C PRO A 35 5.64 -21.39 10.12
N ALA A 36 4.41 -21.25 9.61
CA ALA A 36 4.18 -20.46 8.39
C ALA A 36 4.63 -19.00 8.57
N LEU A 37 5.10 -18.36 7.50
CA LEU A 37 5.35 -16.92 7.44
C LEU A 37 4.07 -16.23 6.99
N THR A 38 3.53 -15.33 7.79
CA THR A 38 2.21 -14.73 7.52
C THR A 38 2.35 -13.27 7.07
N LEU A 39 1.73 -12.91 5.94
CA LEU A 39 1.68 -11.56 5.39
C LEU A 39 0.26 -10.99 5.46
N ALA A 40 0.09 -9.78 5.99
CA ALA A 40 -1.18 -9.04 5.92
C ALA A 40 -1.00 -7.74 5.11
N ALA A 41 -1.83 -7.54 4.08
CA ALA A 41 -1.78 -6.35 3.25
C ALA A 41 -2.94 -5.40 3.55
N PHE A 42 -2.63 -4.14 3.77
CA PHE A 42 -3.58 -3.03 3.93
C PHE A 42 -3.33 -1.98 2.85
N GLY A 43 -4.37 -1.22 2.54
CA GLY A 43 -4.31 -0.20 1.50
C GLY A 43 -5.64 -0.01 0.82
N ASP A 44 -5.57 0.44 -0.43
CA ASP A 44 -6.72 0.77 -1.25
C ASP A 44 -6.85 -0.15 -2.49
N SER A 45 -7.48 0.38 -3.54
CA SER A 45 -7.73 -0.29 -4.81
C SER A 45 -6.46 -0.74 -5.52
N ILE A 46 -5.33 -0.07 -5.30
CA ILE A 46 -4.03 -0.53 -5.83
C ILE A 46 -3.68 -1.89 -5.23
N THR A 47 -3.77 -2.02 -3.91
CA THR A 47 -3.49 -3.27 -3.19
C THR A 47 -4.51 -4.36 -3.52
N ARG A 48 -5.72 -3.99 -3.96
CA ARG A 48 -6.74 -4.92 -4.47
C ARG A 48 -6.55 -5.36 -5.92
N GLY A 49 -5.56 -4.83 -6.62
CA GLY A 49 -5.35 -5.13 -8.04
C GLY A 49 -6.52 -4.68 -8.91
N ALA A 50 -7.18 -3.58 -8.54
CA ALA A 50 -8.32 -3.06 -9.29
C ALA A 50 -7.95 -2.81 -10.76
N ALA A 51 -8.90 -3.07 -11.66
CA ALA A 51 -8.75 -2.84 -13.10
C ALA A 51 -7.70 -3.71 -13.82
N THR A 52 -7.23 -4.81 -13.20
CA THR A 52 -6.22 -5.70 -13.81
C THR A 52 -6.80 -6.93 -14.53
N CYS A 53 -8.07 -7.27 -14.31
CA CYS A 53 -8.73 -8.46 -14.89
C CYS A 53 -9.76 -8.11 -15.97
N GLY A 54 -9.47 -7.07 -16.77
CA GLY A 54 -10.29 -6.65 -17.91
C GLY A 54 -11.58 -5.90 -17.55
N THR A 55 -11.86 -5.71 -16.26
CA THR A 55 -12.98 -4.91 -15.75
C THR A 55 -12.49 -4.00 -14.63
N GLY A 56 -13.20 -2.92 -14.32
CA GLY A 56 -12.83 -1.98 -13.24
C GLY A 56 -12.96 -2.55 -11.82
N ALA A 57 -13.29 -3.83 -11.66
CA ALA A 57 -13.41 -4.48 -10.35
C ALA A 57 -12.04 -4.80 -9.74
N ASP A 58 -12.06 -5.08 -8.44
CA ASP A 58 -10.93 -5.67 -7.72
C ASP A 58 -10.51 -7.00 -8.35
N CYS A 59 -9.20 -7.23 -8.45
CA CYS A 59 -8.68 -8.53 -8.84
C CYS A 59 -7.45 -8.91 -7.99
N PRO A 60 -7.66 -9.42 -6.77
CA PRO A 60 -6.59 -9.65 -5.80
C PRO A 60 -5.52 -10.65 -6.26
N ILE A 61 -5.82 -11.49 -7.26
CA ILE A 61 -4.85 -12.40 -7.87
C ILE A 61 -3.63 -11.66 -8.44
N ASN A 62 -3.82 -10.42 -8.90
CA ASN A 62 -2.78 -9.55 -9.44
C ASN A 62 -2.27 -8.52 -8.42
N SER A 63 -2.58 -8.66 -7.13
CA SER A 63 -2.09 -7.74 -6.11
C SER A 63 -0.57 -7.75 -6.02
N TRP A 64 0.06 -6.57 -6.00
CA TRP A 64 1.50 -6.41 -5.79
C TRP A 64 1.99 -7.04 -4.47
N SER A 65 1.14 -7.11 -3.45
CA SER A 65 1.51 -7.62 -2.13
C SER A 65 1.19 -9.11 -1.97
N THR A 66 -0.05 -9.51 -2.24
CA THR A 66 -0.56 -10.86 -1.91
C THR A 66 -0.95 -11.69 -3.13
N GLY A 67 -0.74 -11.17 -4.35
CA GLY A 67 -1.19 -11.82 -5.58
C GLY A 67 -0.45 -13.11 -5.87
N THR A 68 -1.10 -14.02 -6.59
CA THR A 68 -0.54 -15.31 -7.01
C THR A 68 -0.23 -15.36 -8.50
N ALA A 69 -0.56 -14.32 -9.28
CA ALA A 69 -0.19 -14.21 -10.68
C ALA A 69 1.35 -14.16 -10.84
N PRO A 70 1.97 -15.09 -11.58
CA PRO A 70 3.43 -15.13 -11.76
C PRO A 70 4.01 -13.85 -12.36
N GLU A 71 3.26 -13.18 -13.23
CA GLU A 71 3.67 -11.95 -13.92
C GLU A 71 3.87 -10.77 -12.96
N VAL A 72 3.17 -10.78 -11.81
CA VAL A 72 3.30 -9.74 -10.78
C VAL A 72 4.51 -10.04 -9.90
N ARG A 73 4.77 -11.32 -9.62
CA ARG A 73 5.79 -11.77 -8.66
C ARG A 73 5.73 -10.94 -7.38
N SER A 74 4.58 -11.06 -6.70
CA SER A 74 4.19 -10.24 -5.54
C SER A 74 5.17 -10.35 -4.38
N ILE A 75 5.01 -9.50 -3.36
CA ILE A 75 5.77 -9.63 -2.11
C ILE A 75 5.61 -11.03 -1.50
N ALA A 76 4.39 -11.58 -1.47
CA ALA A 76 4.15 -12.95 -0.99
C ALA A 76 4.94 -14.00 -1.79
N THR A 77 4.95 -13.89 -3.13
CA THR A 77 5.73 -14.78 -3.99
C THR A 77 7.22 -14.67 -3.69
N ARG A 78 7.76 -13.44 -3.58
CA ARG A 78 9.18 -13.20 -3.29
C ARG A 78 9.58 -13.72 -1.91
N LEU A 79 8.72 -13.56 -0.90
CA LEU A 79 8.90 -14.14 0.42
C LEU A 79 8.97 -15.67 0.36
N GLN A 80 8.14 -16.31 -0.47
CA GLN A 80 8.16 -17.77 -0.63
C GLN A 80 9.44 -18.25 -1.33
N GLU A 81 9.91 -17.52 -2.34
CA GLU A 81 11.15 -17.82 -3.06
C GLU A 81 12.38 -17.76 -2.16
N VAL A 82 12.47 -16.78 -1.26
CA VAL A 82 13.62 -16.63 -0.34
C VAL A 82 13.51 -17.49 0.92
N ASN A 83 12.34 -18.12 1.14
CA ASN A 83 12.10 -19.04 2.25
C ASN A 83 11.57 -20.42 1.75
N PRO A 84 12.33 -21.17 0.93
CA PRO A 84 11.81 -22.39 0.27
C PRO A 84 11.40 -23.53 1.22
N GLY A 85 11.85 -23.50 2.48
CA GLY A 85 11.49 -24.47 3.51
C GLY A 85 10.48 -23.94 4.55
N ARG A 86 9.71 -22.90 4.21
CA ARG A 86 8.65 -22.32 5.05
C ARG A 86 7.46 -21.98 4.16
N THR A 87 6.25 -22.35 4.57
CA THR A 87 5.04 -21.93 3.86
C THR A 87 4.79 -20.44 4.09
N VAL A 88 4.52 -19.68 3.03
CA VAL A 88 4.05 -18.30 3.12
C VAL A 88 2.54 -18.26 2.96
N THR A 89 1.84 -17.70 3.94
CA THR A 89 0.41 -17.42 3.88
C THR A 89 0.19 -15.90 3.78
N SER A 90 -0.87 -15.48 3.10
CA SER A 90 -1.17 -14.06 2.97
C SER A 90 -2.65 -13.75 3.06
N GLY A 91 -2.97 -12.56 3.60
CA GLY A 91 -4.32 -12.01 3.69
C GLY A 91 -4.37 -10.59 3.14
N ASN A 92 -5.30 -10.33 2.22
CA ASN A 92 -5.49 -9.01 1.64
C ASN A 92 -6.68 -8.31 2.31
N HIS A 93 -6.38 -7.40 3.22
CA HIS A 93 -7.32 -6.61 4.03
C HIS A 93 -7.48 -5.18 3.51
N ALA A 94 -6.97 -4.88 2.31
CA ALA A 94 -7.20 -3.61 1.66
C ALA A 94 -8.67 -3.44 1.26
N LYS A 95 -9.09 -2.20 1.01
CA LYS A 95 -10.46 -1.89 0.55
C LYS A 95 -10.42 -0.77 -0.48
N SER A 96 -10.98 -1.03 -1.66
CA SER A 96 -11.05 -0.04 -2.72
C SER A 96 -11.79 1.22 -2.27
N GLY A 97 -11.18 2.38 -2.53
CA GLY A 97 -11.67 3.69 -2.09
C GLY A 97 -11.24 4.10 -0.68
N SER A 98 -10.54 3.25 0.08
CA SER A 98 -10.02 3.61 1.41
C SER A 98 -9.03 4.75 1.34
N ARG A 99 -9.18 5.67 2.29
CA ARG A 99 -8.20 6.69 2.69
C ARG A 99 -7.43 6.20 3.92
N ILE A 100 -6.38 6.91 4.30
CA ILE A 100 -5.57 6.53 5.47
C ILE A 100 -6.39 6.43 6.76
N ALA A 101 -7.41 7.29 6.92
CA ALA A 101 -8.30 7.29 8.08
C ALA A 101 -9.18 6.03 8.19
N ASP A 102 -9.33 5.26 7.10
CA ASP A 102 -10.14 4.03 7.08
C ASP A 102 -9.31 2.77 7.45
N VAL A 103 -7.98 2.86 7.44
CA VAL A 103 -7.08 1.72 7.72
C VAL A 103 -7.20 1.19 9.16
N PRO A 104 -7.32 2.03 10.22
CA PRO A 104 -7.53 1.58 11.59
C PRO A 104 -8.66 0.55 11.79
N GLU A 105 -9.78 0.70 11.08
CA GLU A 105 -10.91 -0.23 11.14
C GLU A 105 -10.56 -1.58 10.50
N ALA A 106 -9.87 -1.56 9.35
CA ALA A 106 -9.40 -2.77 8.68
C ALA A 106 -8.41 -3.56 9.56
N VAL A 107 -7.49 -2.86 10.25
CA VAL A 107 -6.55 -3.46 11.21
C VAL A 107 -7.31 -4.13 12.36
N THR A 108 -8.29 -3.43 12.93
CA THR A 108 -9.13 -3.96 14.03
C THR A 108 -9.88 -5.22 13.59
N THR A 109 -10.47 -5.20 12.40
CA THR A 109 -11.22 -6.33 11.85
C THR A 109 -10.30 -7.53 11.57
N ALA A 110 -9.12 -7.30 10.99
CA ALA A 110 -8.14 -8.36 10.74
C ALA A 110 -7.67 -8.99 12.07
N ALA A 111 -7.36 -8.19 13.08
CA ALA A 111 -6.97 -8.67 14.40
C ALA A 111 -8.08 -9.48 15.08
N ALA A 112 -9.32 -8.99 15.03
CA ALA A 112 -10.49 -9.70 15.57
C ALA A 112 -10.75 -11.03 14.84
N ALA A 113 -10.41 -11.13 13.56
CA ALA A 113 -10.45 -12.36 12.78
C ALA A 113 -9.27 -13.31 13.04
N GLY A 114 -8.36 -12.96 13.97
CA GLY A 114 -7.22 -13.79 14.35
C GLY A 114 -5.98 -13.63 13.47
N ALA A 115 -5.87 -12.56 12.68
CA ALA A 115 -4.66 -12.30 11.91
C ALA A 115 -3.45 -12.11 12.85
N ALA A 116 -2.36 -12.83 12.56
CA ALA A 116 -1.09 -12.74 13.27
C ALA A 116 0.09 -12.65 12.26
N PRO A 117 0.20 -11.54 11.52
CA PRO A 117 1.22 -11.35 10.50
C PRO A 117 2.64 -11.25 11.09
N ASP A 118 3.60 -11.86 10.40
CA ASP A 118 5.02 -11.59 10.53
C ASP A 118 5.42 -10.35 9.70
N ILE A 119 4.70 -10.08 8.60
CA ILE A 119 4.90 -8.91 7.74
C ILE A 119 3.56 -8.22 7.51
N VAL A 120 3.56 -6.89 7.61
CA VAL A 120 2.46 -6.04 7.21
C VAL A 120 2.90 -5.18 6.03
N THR A 121 2.17 -5.16 4.92
CA THR A 121 2.42 -4.18 3.85
C THR A 121 1.34 -3.11 3.85
N LEU A 122 1.72 -1.85 3.76
CA LEU A 122 0.79 -0.71 3.66
C LEU A 122 1.16 0.17 2.47
N LEU A 123 0.21 0.35 1.56
CA LEU A 123 0.24 1.36 0.50
C LEU A 123 -1.10 2.10 0.51
N ILE A 124 -1.08 3.39 0.85
CA ILE A 124 -2.28 4.19 1.07
C ILE A 124 -1.99 5.67 0.78
N GLY A 125 -3.04 6.47 0.60
CA GLY A 125 -2.95 7.92 0.42
C GLY A 125 -3.30 8.41 -0.99
N GLY A 126 -3.45 7.49 -1.95
CA GLY A 126 -3.97 7.84 -3.28
C GLY A 126 -5.37 8.45 -3.17
N ASN A 127 -6.29 7.80 -2.46
CA ASN A 127 -7.64 8.34 -2.25
C ASN A 127 -7.69 9.61 -1.39
N ASP A 128 -6.68 9.89 -0.57
CA ASP A 128 -6.59 11.16 0.17
C ASP A 128 -6.36 12.35 -0.78
N LEU A 129 -5.74 12.12 -1.94
CA LEU A 129 -5.63 13.07 -3.05
C LEU A 129 -6.81 12.97 -4.03
N CYS A 130 -7.42 11.78 -4.14
CA CYS A 130 -8.22 11.41 -5.30
C CYS A 130 -9.71 11.22 -5.08
N SER A 131 -10.12 10.86 -3.88
CA SER A 131 -11.49 10.39 -3.69
C SER A 131 -12.49 11.54 -3.95
N PRO A 132 -13.57 11.28 -4.70
CA PRO A 132 -14.60 12.29 -4.93
C PRO A 132 -15.34 12.68 -3.63
N GLN A 133 -15.21 11.86 -2.58
CA GLN A 133 -15.78 12.10 -1.25
C GLN A 133 -14.92 13.02 -0.38
N VAL A 134 -13.68 13.35 -0.78
CA VAL A 134 -12.86 14.29 -0.04
C VAL A 134 -13.43 15.70 -0.22
N PRO A 135 -13.85 16.40 0.86
CA PRO A 135 -14.39 17.75 0.76
C PRO A 135 -13.28 18.77 0.47
N ALA A 136 -13.68 20.01 0.18
CA ALA A 136 -12.74 21.12 0.10
C ALA A 136 -12.08 21.36 1.48
N GLY A 137 -10.76 21.44 1.50
CA GLY A 137 -10.01 21.95 2.65
C GLY A 137 -10.08 23.47 2.76
N PRO A 138 -9.48 24.07 3.81
CA PRO A 138 -9.38 25.52 3.98
C PRO A 138 -8.65 26.24 2.85
N ASP A 139 -7.83 25.50 2.09
CA ASP A 139 -7.09 25.95 0.91
C ASP A 139 -7.93 25.87 -0.40
N GLY A 140 -9.19 25.42 -0.32
CA GLY A 140 -10.10 25.30 -1.47
C GLY A 140 -9.91 24.03 -2.30
N TYR A 141 -8.97 23.16 -1.93
CA TYR A 141 -8.66 21.94 -2.68
C TYR A 141 -9.31 20.70 -2.07
N ALA A 142 -9.75 19.76 -2.91
CA ALA A 142 -10.41 18.54 -2.47
C ALA A 142 -9.39 17.41 -2.17
N MET A 143 -8.57 17.61 -1.14
CA MET A 143 -7.58 16.66 -0.64
C MET A 143 -7.61 16.64 0.88
N THR A 144 -7.34 15.48 1.51
CA THR A 144 -7.21 15.40 2.98
C THR A 144 -6.16 16.43 3.43
N THR A 145 -6.40 17.16 4.52
CA THR A 145 -5.41 18.16 4.95
C THR A 145 -4.10 17.49 5.34
N ALA A 146 -2.97 18.20 5.24
CA ALA A 146 -1.68 17.66 5.66
C ALA A 146 -1.68 17.25 7.14
N ALA A 147 -2.34 18.04 7.98
CA ALA A 147 -2.48 17.77 9.41
C ALA A 147 -3.32 16.51 9.70
N ASP A 148 -4.49 16.38 9.06
CA ASP A 148 -5.35 15.20 9.25
C ASP A 148 -4.69 13.93 8.75
N PHE A 149 -3.99 14.02 7.61
CA PHE A 149 -3.24 12.90 7.07
C PHE A 149 -2.09 12.51 8.00
N ALA A 150 -1.34 13.48 8.54
CA ALA A 150 -0.25 13.20 9.47
C ALA A 150 -0.73 12.57 10.79
N ALA A 151 -1.83 13.08 11.34
CA ALA A 151 -2.47 12.48 12.51
C ALA A 151 -2.91 11.02 12.22
N SER A 152 -3.54 10.80 11.07
CA SER A 152 -3.98 9.47 10.64
C SER A 152 -2.82 8.51 10.39
N ALA A 153 -1.72 8.98 9.80
CA ALA A 153 -0.51 8.20 9.57
C ALA A 153 0.13 7.75 10.89
N SER A 154 0.29 8.70 11.83
CA SER A 154 0.82 8.40 13.15
C SER A 154 -0.07 7.39 13.89
N SER A 155 -1.39 7.61 13.91
CA SER A 155 -2.33 6.73 14.60
C SER A 155 -2.36 5.33 13.99
N THR A 156 -2.40 5.23 12.65
CA THR A 156 -2.46 3.96 11.92
C THR A 156 -1.21 3.12 12.15
N LEU A 157 -0.01 3.70 11.97
CA LEU A 157 1.24 2.95 12.15
C LEU A 157 1.48 2.58 13.61
N HIS A 158 1.13 3.46 14.55
CA HIS A 158 1.15 3.11 15.97
C HIS A 158 0.21 1.94 16.28
N GLN A 159 -1.02 1.94 15.77
CA GLN A 159 -1.97 0.84 15.98
C GLN A 159 -1.49 -0.47 15.37
N ILE A 160 -0.93 -0.46 14.15
CA ILE A 160 -0.36 -1.67 13.53
C ILE A 160 0.76 -2.22 14.42
N SER A 161 1.67 -1.35 14.88
CA SER A 161 2.80 -1.76 15.72
C SER A 161 2.39 -2.24 17.11
N SER A 162 1.32 -1.72 17.70
CA SER A 162 0.82 -2.16 19.00
C SER A 162 0.02 -3.47 18.90
N THR A 163 -0.72 -3.66 17.80
CA THR A 163 -1.50 -4.87 17.53
C THR A 163 -0.58 -6.06 17.22
N TRP A 164 0.46 -5.83 16.41
CA TRP A 164 1.43 -6.86 16.02
C TRP A 164 2.88 -6.39 16.25
N PRO A 165 3.36 -6.37 17.52
CA PRO A 165 4.66 -5.79 17.89
C PRO A 165 5.87 -6.53 17.33
N LYS A 166 5.68 -7.75 16.83
CA LYS A 166 6.72 -8.55 16.19
C LYS A 166 6.70 -8.45 14.66
N ALA A 167 5.66 -7.85 14.07
CA ALA A 167 5.53 -7.73 12.63
C ALA A 167 6.51 -6.69 12.08
N THR A 168 7.03 -6.93 10.89
CA THR A 168 7.74 -5.91 10.12
C THR A 168 6.76 -5.22 9.18
N VAL A 169 6.66 -3.89 9.28
CA VAL A 169 5.79 -3.06 8.43
C VAL A 169 6.59 -2.59 7.22
N VAL A 170 6.19 -2.97 6.01
CA VAL A 170 6.72 -2.44 4.74
C VAL A 170 5.77 -1.35 4.26
N LEU A 171 6.25 -0.11 4.32
CA LEU A 171 5.45 1.09 4.04
C LEU A 171 5.86 1.70 2.70
N GLY A 172 4.93 1.71 1.75
CA GLY A 172 5.09 2.38 0.46
C GLY A 172 4.71 3.85 0.51
N SER A 173 5.43 4.67 -0.26
CA SER A 173 5.09 6.07 -0.48
C SER A 173 3.88 6.23 -1.41
N VAL A 174 3.15 7.34 -1.25
CA VAL A 174 2.03 7.70 -2.13
C VAL A 174 2.54 7.81 -3.57
N PRO A 175 1.96 7.11 -4.55
CA PRO A 175 2.40 7.16 -5.94
C PRO A 175 2.35 8.59 -6.52
N ASP A 176 3.24 8.90 -7.46
CA ASP A 176 3.24 10.21 -8.13
C ASP A 176 2.09 10.33 -9.13
N LEU A 177 0.99 10.91 -8.67
CA LEU A 177 -0.18 11.17 -9.50
C LEU A 177 0.03 12.23 -10.56
N ALA A 178 1.05 13.10 -10.44
CA ALA A 178 1.39 14.03 -11.51
C ALA A 178 1.98 13.29 -12.70
N SER A 179 2.88 12.32 -12.46
CA SER A 179 3.36 11.42 -13.51
C SER A 179 2.24 10.55 -14.08
N GLU A 180 1.34 10.01 -13.26
CA GLU A 180 0.17 9.26 -13.73
C GLU A 180 -0.64 10.11 -14.71
N TRP A 181 -1.05 11.30 -14.27
CA TRP A 181 -1.83 12.21 -15.09
C TRP A 181 -1.12 12.58 -16.38
N GLY A 182 0.17 12.88 -16.32
CA GLY A 182 1.01 13.15 -17.49
C GLY A 182 1.00 12.02 -18.51
N SER A 183 0.87 10.76 -18.07
CA SER A 183 0.89 9.57 -18.92
C SER A 183 -0.45 9.23 -19.59
N VAL A 184 -1.58 9.67 -19.01
CA VAL A 184 -2.92 9.30 -19.49
C VAL A 184 -3.78 10.47 -19.98
N LYS A 185 -3.38 11.72 -19.73
CA LYS A 185 -4.18 12.93 -20.05
C LYS A 185 -4.70 13.02 -21.49
N GLU A 186 -3.94 12.50 -22.45
CA GLU A 186 -4.35 12.51 -23.87
C GLU A 186 -5.35 11.40 -24.22
N SER A 187 -5.40 10.32 -23.42
CA SER A 187 -6.14 9.09 -23.72
C SER A 187 -7.37 8.82 -22.83
N GLY A 188 -7.47 9.44 -21.65
CA GLY A 188 -8.59 9.20 -20.71
C GLY A 188 -9.71 10.26 -20.74
N GLY A 189 -9.64 11.25 -21.65
CA GLY A 189 -10.39 12.51 -21.75
C GLY A 189 -11.71 12.67 -21.00
N LEU A 190 -12.62 11.72 -21.26
CA LEU A 190 -14.03 11.84 -20.90
C LEU A 190 -14.39 11.20 -19.55
N GLY A 191 -13.55 10.30 -19.00
CA GLY A 191 -13.91 9.51 -17.82
C GLY A 191 -13.74 10.27 -16.51
N TRP A 192 -12.56 10.84 -16.25
CA TRP A 192 -12.22 11.34 -14.91
C TRP A 192 -13.08 12.52 -14.45
N SER A 193 -13.43 13.45 -15.35
CA SER A 193 -14.23 14.63 -14.99
C SER A 193 -15.65 14.22 -14.60
N LEU A 194 -16.19 13.17 -15.25
CA LEU A 194 -17.50 12.61 -14.91
C LEU A 194 -17.49 11.96 -13.52
N PHE A 195 -16.40 11.27 -13.15
CA PHE A 195 -16.28 10.55 -11.88
C PHE A 195 -15.70 11.39 -10.73
N LYS A 196 -15.29 12.64 -11.00
CA LYS A 196 -14.72 13.60 -10.03
C LYS A 196 -13.50 13.08 -9.27
N VAL A 197 -12.74 12.19 -9.91
CA VAL A 197 -11.57 11.55 -9.31
C VAL A 197 -10.35 12.46 -9.47
N CYS A 198 -9.57 12.60 -8.41
CA CYS A 198 -8.37 13.44 -8.29
C CYS A 198 -8.50 14.84 -8.89
N ARG A 199 -9.56 15.55 -8.49
CA ARG A 199 -9.86 16.93 -8.90
C ARG A 199 -8.61 17.82 -8.91
N THR A 200 -7.97 17.99 -7.76
CA THR A 200 -6.83 18.90 -7.61
C THR A 200 -5.63 18.51 -8.47
N THR A 201 -5.28 17.22 -8.52
CA THR A 201 -4.17 16.73 -9.36
C THR A 201 -4.40 16.94 -10.87
N ARG A 202 -5.68 17.09 -11.27
CA ARG A 202 -6.10 17.34 -12.66
C ARG A 202 -6.38 18.82 -12.91
N GLY A 203 -5.93 19.69 -12.01
CA GLY A 203 -6.08 21.14 -12.10
C GLY A 203 -7.50 21.65 -11.87
N ALA A 204 -8.37 20.86 -11.22
CA ALA A 204 -9.72 21.27 -10.86
C ALA A 204 -9.82 21.66 -9.38
N LEU A 205 -10.76 22.55 -9.05
CA LEU A 205 -11.12 22.87 -7.67
C LEU A 205 -12.10 21.83 -7.11
N ALA A 206 -12.51 21.99 -5.85
CA ALA A 206 -13.40 21.05 -5.18
C ALA A 206 -14.78 20.88 -5.85
N ASP A 207 -15.25 21.90 -6.55
CA ASP A 207 -16.46 21.89 -7.38
C ASP A 207 -16.33 21.05 -8.67
N ASN A 208 -15.14 20.48 -8.92
CA ASN A 208 -14.78 19.71 -10.11
C ASN A 208 -14.72 20.55 -11.40
N VAL A 209 -14.60 21.88 -11.28
CA VAL A 209 -14.36 22.76 -12.43
C VAL A 209 -12.85 22.83 -12.70
N VAL A 210 -12.44 22.39 -13.88
CA VAL A 210 -11.05 22.44 -14.34
C VAL A 210 -10.65 23.90 -14.59
N GLN A 211 -9.54 24.30 -13.99
CA GLN A 211 -9.00 25.66 -14.08
C GLN A 211 -8.14 25.84 -15.35
N ARG A 212 -7.69 27.07 -15.61
CA ARG A 212 -6.81 27.41 -16.74
C ARG A 212 -5.70 28.36 -16.31
N GLY A 213 -4.60 28.37 -17.07
CA GLY A 213 -3.46 29.27 -16.84
C GLY A 213 -2.90 29.12 -15.43
N ALA A 214 -2.57 30.24 -14.78
CA ALA A 214 -1.97 30.23 -13.44
C ALA A 214 -2.80 29.48 -12.38
N ALA A 215 -4.13 29.45 -12.49
CA ALA A 215 -4.98 28.72 -11.55
C ALA A 215 -4.89 27.20 -11.73
N TYR A 216 -4.68 26.72 -12.96
CA TYR A 216 -4.40 25.30 -13.22
C TYR A 216 -3.05 24.92 -12.61
N GLU A 217 -2.01 25.72 -12.88
CA GLU A 217 -0.66 25.50 -12.34
C GLU A 217 -0.64 25.50 -10.81
N ALA A 218 -1.39 26.42 -10.18
CA ALA A 218 -1.53 26.47 -8.73
C ALA A 218 -2.18 25.21 -8.14
N ALA A 219 -3.21 24.67 -8.79
CA ALA A 219 -3.90 23.46 -8.34
C ALA A 219 -2.99 22.22 -8.43
N VAL A 220 -2.30 22.02 -9.57
CA VAL A 220 -1.38 20.88 -9.71
C VAL A 220 -0.16 21.00 -8.79
N ALA A 221 0.35 22.21 -8.58
CA ALA A 221 1.42 22.48 -7.61
C ALA A 221 0.97 22.20 -6.17
N ALA A 222 -0.26 22.57 -5.80
CA ALA A 222 -0.83 22.26 -4.50
C ALA A 222 -0.97 20.75 -4.27
N ALA A 223 -1.34 19.98 -5.31
CA ALA A 223 -1.39 18.52 -5.22
C ALA A 223 0.00 17.89 -5.07
N ALA A 224 1.00 18.38 -5.80
CA ALA A 224 2.39 17.92 -5.67
C ALA A 224 2.92 18.19 -4.25
N GLU A 225 2.68 19.39 -3.73
CA GLU A 225 3.02 19.77 -2.37
C GLU A 225 2.31 18.91 -1.32
N ARG A 226 1.01 18.64 -1.50
CA ARG A 226 0.26 17.76 -0.60
C ARG A 226 0.80 16.32 -0.62
N THR A 227 1.20 15.83 -1.79
CA THR A 227 1.83 14.50 -1.94
C THR A 227 3.15 14.44 -1.19
N ARG A 228 3.99 15.48 -1.27
CA ARG A 228 5.22 15.60 -0.48
C ARG A 228 4.93 15.57 1.02
N GLN A 229 3.96 16.37 1.48
CA GLN A 229 3.55 16.42 2.88
C GLN A 229 3.05 15.06 3.41
N TYR A 230 2.29 14.32 2.60
CA TYR A 230 1.85 12.97 2.96
C TYR A 230 3.02 12.00 3.10
N ASN A 231 3.96 12.02 2.15
CA ASN A 231 5.12 11.14 2.21
C ASN A 231 6.06 11.48 3.38
N GLU A 232 6.21 12.77 3.72
CA GLU A 232 6.93 13.20 4.93
C GLU A 232 6.25 12.72 6.21
N ALA A 233 4.92 12.76 6.26
CA ALA A 233 4.15 12.25 7.38
C ALA A 233 4.27 10.72 7.53
N LEU A 234 4.18 9.97 6.43
CA LEU A 234 4.39 8.51 6.41
C LEU A 234 5.81 8.16 6.88
N ALA A 235 6.83 8.83 6.36
CA ALA A 235 8.21 8.63 6.76
C ALA A 235 8.42 8.91 8.25
N SER A 236 7.89 10.03 8.75
CA SER A 236 8.02 10.43 10.16
C SER A 236 7.30 9.44 11.10
N ALA A 237 6.08 9.03 10.74
CA ALA A 237 5.32 8.06 11.52
C ALA A 237 5.99 6.67 11.51
N CYS A 238 6.57 6.25 10.39
CA CYS A 238 7.35 5.01 10.30
C CYS A 238 8.61 5.06 11.15
N ALA A 239 9.35 6.18 11.12
CA ALA A 239 10.52 6.38 11.96
C ALA A 239 10.17 6.31 13.46
N ALA A 240 8.99 6.83 13.86
CA ALA A 240 8.50 6.77 15.24
C ALA A 240 8.18 5.34 15.71
N VAL A 241 7.78 4.44 14.80
CA VAL A 241 7.62 2.99 15.09
C VAL A 241 8.98 2.30 15.31
N GLY A 242 10.05 2.84 14.73
CA GLY A 242 11.40 2.33 14.88
C GLY A 242 11.76 1.23 13.87
N PRO A 243 12.72 0.33 14.18
CA PRO A 243 13.38 -0.53 13.19
C PRO A 243 12.46 -1.59 12.56
N ARG A 244 11.26 -1.79 13.11
CA ARG A 244 10.24 -2.68 12.55
C ARG A 244 9.44 -2.05 11.43
N CYS A 245 9.53 -0.74 11.21
CA CYS A 245 8.91 -0.09 10.07
C CYS A 245 9.97 0.23 9.00
N VAL A 246 9.75 -0.32 7.81
CA VAL A 246 10.61 -0.20 6.63
C VAL A 246 9.93 0.74 5.65
N TRP A 247 10.37 1.99 5.67
CA TRP A 247 9.97 3.00 4.70
C TRP A 247 10.67 2.76 3.36
N ASP A 248 9.95 2.90 2.25
CA ASP A 248 10.51 2.77 0.90
C ASP A 248 11.44 3.93 0.49
N GLY A 249 11.67 4.91 1.38
CA GLY A 249 12.51 6.08 1.10
C GLY A 249 11.92 7.01 0.05
N GLY A 250 10.62 6.92 -0.26
CA GLY A 250 9.99 7.61 -1.39
C GLY A 250 10.28 6.98 -2.76
N ALA A 251 10.79 5.74 -2.80
CA ALA A 251 11.17 5.10 -4.06
C ALA A 251 9.97 4.90 -4.99
N LEU A 252 8.80 4.52 -4.46
CA LEU A 252 7.60 4.35 -5.27
C LEU A 252 7.11 5.69 -5.83
N ASN A 253 7.07 6.75 -5.01
CA ASN A 253 6.73 8.09 -5.45
C ASN A 253 7.67 8.62 -6.54
N ARG A 254 8.99 8.35 -6.45
CA ARG A 254 9.95 8.77 -7.49
C ARG A 254 9.94 7.91 -8.75
N THR A 255 9.22 6.80 -8.76
CA THR A 255 9.17 5.92 -9.93
C THR A 255 8.22 6.52 -10.97
N PRO A 256 8.70 6.89 -12.17
CA PRO A 256 7.84 7.45 -13.19
C PRO A 256 6.73 6.48 -13.60
N ILE A 257 5.50 6.99 -13.66
CA ILE A 257 4.35 6.26 -14.15
C ILE A 257 4.22 6.54 -15.65
N THR A 258 4.42 5.50 -16.45
CA THR A 258 4.29 5.52 -17.90
C THR A 258 3.02 4.79 -18.34
N ARG A 259 2.55 5.06 -19.56
CA ARG A 259 1.25 4.54 -20.03
C ARG A 259 1.15 3.00 -19.99
N ASP A 260 2.27 2.31 -20.20
CA ASP A 260 2.37 0.85 -20.24
C ASP A 260 2.26 0.17 -18.86
N VAL A 261 2.31 0.93 -17.76
CA VAL A 261 2.05 0.42 -16.40
C VAL A 261 0.67 0.80 -15.86
N VAL A 262 -0.12 1.56 -16.63
CA VAL A 262 -1.48 1.97 -16.28
C VAL A 262 -2.51 1.11 -17.02
N SER A 263 -3.64 0.81 -16.38
CA SER A 263 -4.73 0.04 -16.98
C SER A 263 -5.31 0.72 -18.21
N THR A 264 -5.66 -0.06 -19.22
CA THR A 264 -6.45 0.42 -20.36
C THR A 264 -7.95 0.39 -20.08
N VAL A 265 -8.36 -0.23 -18.96
CA VAL A 265 -9.76 -0.36 -18.57
C VAL A 265 -10.29 0.94 -17.99
N ASP A 266 -9.53 1.57 -17.09
CA ASP A 266 -9.94 2.81 -16.40
C ASP A 266 -8.99 3.99 -16.60
N SER A 267 -7.84 3.76 -17.24
CA SER A 267 -6.79 4.77 -17.42
C SER A 267 -6.41 5.48 -16.12
N PHE A 268 -6.33 4.71 -15.02
CA PHE A 268 -6.00 5.25 -13.70
C PHE A 268 -5.20 4.25 -12.85
N HIS A 269 -5.75 3.06 -12.58
CA HIS A 269 -5.07 2.10 -11.71
C HIS A 269 -3.88 1.42 -12.41
N PRO A 270 -2.89 0.91 -11.66
CA PRO A 270 -1.84 0.08 -12.22
C PRO A 270 -2.40 -1.16 -12.90
N ASN A 271 -1.92 -1.47 -14.10
CA ASN A 271 -2.19 -2.77 -14.73
C ASN A 271 -1.31 -3.87 -14.11
N VAL A 272 -1.32 -5.10 -14.65
CA VAL A 272 -0.48 -6.21 -14.14
C VAL A 272 1.00 -5.85 -14.10
N ARG A 273 1.53 -5.17 -15.13
CA ARG A 273 2.92 -4.68 -15.15
C ARG A 273 3.16 -3.61 -14.09
N GLY A 274 2.19 -2.70 -13.89
CA GLY A 274 2.24 -1.72 -12.81
C GLY A 274 2.23 -2.35 -11.43
N GLN A 275 1.42 -3.39 -11.20
CA GLN A 275 1.45 -4.17 -9.95
C GLN A 275 2.81 -4.84 -9.74
N ALA A 276 3.42 -5.39 -10.79
CA ALA A 276 4.77 -5.95 -10.73
C ALA A 276 5.83 -4.88 -10.39
N LEU A 277 5.68 -3.68 -10.94
CA LEU A 277 6.53 -2.53 -10.63
C LEU A 277 6.42 -2.14 -9.15
N VAL A 278 5.20 -2.01 -8.61
CA VAL A 278 4.99 -1.72 -7.18
C VAL A 278 5.63 -2.81 -6.31
N ALA A 279 5.41 -4.08 -6.63
CA ALA A 279 6.01 -5.21 -5.90
C ALA A 279 7.54 -5.16 -5.92
N GLY A 280 8.14 -4.86 -7.07
CA GLY A 280 9.59 -4.76 -7.22
C GLY A 280 10.20 -3.58 -6.45
N VAL A 281 9.57 -2.40 -6.52
CA VAL A 281 10.06 -1.20 -5.81
C VAL A 281 9.96 -1.38 -4.30
N LEU A 282 8.84 -1.92 -3.79
CA LEU A 282 8.63 -2.11 -2.36
C LEU A 282 9.36 -3.34 -1.80
N TRP A 283 9.76 -4.29 -2.66
CA TRP A 283 10.76 -5.29 -2.28
C TRP A 283 12.11 -4.61 -1.99
N GLY A 284 12.48 -3.65 -2.83
CA GLY A 284 13.72 -2.90 -2.71
C GLY A 284 14.85 -3.44 -3.60
N PRO A 285 16.00 -2.74 -3.63
CA PRO A 285 17.08 -3.00 -4.60
C PRO A 285 17.90 -4.25 -4.28
N ALA A 286 17.84 -4.73 -3.03
CA ALA A 286 18.54 -5.96 -2.63
C ALA A 286 17.81 -7.18 -3.19
N ALA A 287 18.57 -8.19 -3.64
CA ALA A 287 18.01 -9.46 -4.07
C ALA A 287 17.15 -10.09 -2.95
N VAL A 288 17.64 -10.03 -1.71
CA VAL A 288 16.92 -10.42 -0.50
C VAL A 288 17.06 -9.30 0.55
N PRO A 289 15.99 -8.51 0.79
CA PRO A 289 16.00 -7.46 1.80
C PRO A 289 16.14 -8.02 3.21
N ALA A 290 16.80 -7.28 4.10
CA ALA A 290 16.97 -7.69 5.49
C ALA A 290 15.63 -7.94 6.22
N TRP A 291 14.58 -7.22 5.83
CA TRP A 291 13.24 -7.39 6.41
C TRP A 291 12.55 -8.69 5.98
N ALA A 292 12.95 -9.26 4.83
CA ALA A 292 12.29 -10.41 4.21
C ALA A 292 12.74 -11.76 4.79
N VAL A 293 13.85 -11.78 5.55
CA VAL A 293 14.39 -12.97 6.20
C VAL A 293 14.36 -12.75 7.71
N PRO A 294 13.49 -13.47 8.44
CA PRO A 294 13.53 -13.46 9.89
C PRO A 294 14.93 -13.90 10.37
N PRO A 295 15.46 -13.31 11.45
CA PRO A 295 16.73 -13.75 12.01
C PRO A 295 16.68 -15.25 12.29
N ALA A 296 17.78 -15.96 11.96
CA ALA A 296 17.88 -17.39 12.21
C ALA A 296 17.56 -17.68 13.68
N PRO A 297 16.85 -18.79 14.00
CA PRO A 297 16.73 -19.23 15.37
C PRO A 297 18.13 -19.31 15.96
N VAL A 298 18.37 -18.62 17.08
CA VAL A 298 19.63 -18.78 17.81
C VAL A 298 19.71 -20.27 18.15
N PRO A 299 20.75 -21.01 17.71
CA PRO A 299 20.87 -22.41 18.06
C PRO A 299 20.80 -22.51 19.58
N PRO A 300 20.10 -23.52 20.14
CA PRO A 300 20.11 -23.71 21.58
C PRO A 300 21.56 -23.72 22.00
N THR A 301 21.95 -22.77 22.87
CA THR A 301 23.30 -22.75 23.45
C THR A 301 23.54 -24.16 23.93
N SER A 302 24.45 -24.89 23.26
CA SER A 302 24.87 -26.20 23.74
C SER A 302 25.32 -25.94 25.16
N VAL A 303 24.56 -26.48 26.11
CA VAL A 303 24.96 -26.51 27.50
C VAL A 303 26.24 -27.30 27.47
N VAL A 304 27.39 -26.60 27.46
CA VAL A 304 28.68 -27.24 27.62
C VAL A 304 28.55 -27.99 28.94
N PRO A 305 28.66 -29.33 28.96
CA PRO A 305 28.61 -30.05 30.22
C PRO A 305 29.67 -29.43 31.10
N VAL A 306 29.23 -28.89 32.24
CA VAL A 306 30.10 -28.33 33.26
C VAL A 306 30.99 -29.49 33.72
N THR A 307 32.19 -29.59 33.16
CA THR A 307 33.24 -30.43 33.73
C THR A 307 33.56 -29.81 35.07
N THR A 308 33.23 -30.53 36.14
CA THR A 308 33.60 -30.21 37.52
C THR A 308 35.08 -29.85 37.56
N PRO A 309 35.48 -28.67 38.08
CA PRO A 309 36.90 -28.32 38.15
C PRO A 309 37.62 -29.33 39.05
N ALA A 310 38.68 -29.95 38.51
CA ALA A 310 39.65 -30.68 39.32
C ALA A 310 40.31 -29.70 40.33
N PRO A 311 40.64 -30.16 41.56
CA PRO A 311 41.18 -29.29 42.59
C PRO A 311 42.51 -28.65 42.16
N ALA A 312 42.58 -27.33 42.32
CA ALA A 312 43.71 -26.50 41.93
C ALA A 312 44.99 -26.84 42.71
N ALA A 313 46.10 -27.01 41.99
CA ALA A 313 47.45 -27.01 42.56
C ALA A 313 47.85 -25.60 43.05
N PRO A 314 48.69 -25.48 44.09
CA PRO A 314 49.03 -24.19 44.69
C PRO A 314 49.81 -23.28 43.75
N ARG A 315 49.36 -22.02 43.69
CA ARG A 315 49.90 -20.94 42.87
C ARG A 315 51.20 -20.41 43.46
N VAL A 316 52.28 -20.44 42.67
CA VAL A 316 53.56 -19.80 43.00
C VAL A 316 53.46 -18.30 42.70
N THR A 317 53.80 -17.47 43.67
CA THR A 317 53.80 -16.00 43.59
C THR A 317 55.01 -15.50 42.79
N PRO A 318 54.84 -14.73 41.69
CA PRO A 318 55.97 -14.04 41.08
C PRO A 318 56.27 -12.70 41.78
N THR A 319 57.56 -12.46 41.97
CA THR A 319 58.25 -11.30 42.56
C THR A 319 57.97 -9.99 41.78
N PRO A 320 57.86 -8.83 42.45
CA PRO A 320 57.60 -7.55 41.80
C PRO A 320 58.86 -6.99 41.08
N VAL A 321 58.66 -6.49 39.86
CA VAL A 321 59.66 -5.76 39.05
C VAL A 321 59.39 -4.25 39.18
N PRO A 322 60.42 -3.39 39.35
CA PRO A 322 60.24 -1.96 39.62
C PRO A 322 59.89 -1.15 38.34
N PRO A 323 59.34 0.08 38.49
CA PRO A 323 58.90 0.90 37.37
C PRO A 323 60.06 1.68 36.74
N ALA A 324 60.12 1.71 35.41
CA ALA A 324 61.02 2.58 34.66
C ALA A 324 60.32 3.88 34.26
N ASN A 325 61.04 4.97 34.47
CA ASN A 325 60.69 6.37 34.24
C ASN A 325 60.55 6.73 32.75
N THR A 326 59.55 7.57 32.50
CA THR A 326 59.36 8.68 31.55
C THR A 326 60.38 8.97 30.42
N ALA A 327 59.85 9.19 29.21
CA ALA A 327 60.36 10.06 28.16
C ALA A 327 59.19 10.76 27.40
N PRO A 328 59.39 11.93 26.76
CA PRO A 328 58.35 12.96 26.62
C PRO A 328 57.74 13.14 25.22
N THR A 329 56.49 13.64 25.24
CA THR A 329 55.83 14.62 24.34
C THR A 329 55.77 14.37 22.82
N ALA A 330 54.54 14.29 22.29
CA ALA A 330 54.13 15.00 21.08
C ALA A 330 52.71 15.56 21.27
N ALA A 331 52.57 16.89 21.15
CA ALA A 331 51.34 17.63 21.32
C ALA A 331 50.41 17.48 20.09
N PRO A 332 49.08 17.42 20.27
CA PRO A 332 48.16 17.43 19.14
C PRO A 332 48.05 18.84 18.52
N THR A 333 48.19 18.90 17.20
CA THR A 333 47.91 20.08 16.37
C THR A 333 46.43 20.48 16.50
N PRO A 334 46.09 21.77 16.71
CA PRO A 334 44.71 22.20 16.76
C PRO A 334 44.09 22.21 15.36
N THR A 335 43.04 21.42 15.16
CA THR A 335 42.15 21.49 14.01
C THR A 335 41.42 22.84 14.03
N ALA A 336 41.53 23.59 12.93
CA ALA A 336 40.88 24.89 12.76
C ALA A 336 39.35 24.77 12.90
N ALA A 337 38.77 25.65 13.73
CA ALA A 337 37.33 25.82 13.88
C ALA A 337 36.73 26.42 12.59
N PRO A 338 35.53 26.00 12.16
CA PRO A 338 34.86 26.59 11.01
C PRO A 338 34.47 28.05 11.31
N THR A 339 34.77 28.92 10.36
CA THR A 339 34.37 30.33 10.34
C THR A 339 32.84 30.44 10.39
N PRO A 340 32.25 31.29 11.24
CA PRO A 340 30.81 31.52 11.24
C PRO A 340 30.41 32.26 9.95
N THR A 341 29.58 31.61 9.13
CA THR A 341 28.89 32.26 8.01
C THR A 341 27.95 33.32 8.57
N ALA A 342 28.09 34.56 8.06
CA ALA A 342 27.23 35.68 8.43
C ALA A 342 25.75 35.35 8.20
N ALA A 343 24.93 35.57 9.24
CA ALA A 343 23.48 35.49 9.14
C ALA A 343 22.97 36.56 8.15
N PRO A 344 22.00 36.24 7.27
CA PRO A 344 21.41 37.24 6.39
C PRO A 344 20.63 38.27 7.23
N THR A 345 20.87 39.55 6.93
CA THR A 345 20.12 40.69 7.47
C THR A 345 18.62 40.52 7.18
N PRO A 346 17.72 40.66 8.17
CA PRO A 346 16.29 40.59 7.92
C PRO A 346 15.88 41.75 7.00
N THR A 347 15.32 41.41 5.84
CA THR A 347 14.65 42.37 4.97
C THR A 347 13.39 42.86 5.67
N ALA A 348 13.23 44.18 5.78
CA ALA A 348 12.07 44.81 6.38
C ALA A 348 10.78 44.33 5.72
N ALA A 349 9.81 43.87 6.53
CA ALA A 349 8.48 43.55 6.08
C ALA A 349 7.79 44.82 5.54
N PRO A 350 7.07 44.75 4.40
CA PRO A 350 6.29 45.89 3.91
C PRO A 350 5.19 46.23 4.91
N THR A 351 5.09 47.52 5.25
CA THR A 351 4.02 48.11 6.05
C THR A 351 2.66 47.75 5.44
N PRO A 352 1.71 47.18 6.21
CA PRO A 352 0.37 46.93 5.69
C PRO A 352 -0.35 48.25 5.40
N THR A 353 -0.82 48.40 4.17
CA THR A 353 -1.77 49.45 3.78
C THR A 353 -3.05 49.30 4.60
N PRO A 354 -3.61 50.39 5.18
CA PRO A 354 -4.85 50.31 5.95
C PRO A 354 -6.01 49.90 5.04
N THR A 355 -6.58 48.73 5.29
CA THR A 355 -7.85 48.27 4.70
C THR A 355 -8.99 49.15 5.21
N ALA A 356 -9.76 49.71 4.27
CA ALA A 356 -10.94 50.50 4.56
C ALA A 356 -11.99 49.69 5.36
N ALA A 357 -12.56 50.33 6.38
CA ALA A 357 -13.61 49.78 7.23
C ALA A 357 -14.88 49.46 6.41
N PRO A 358 -15.51 48.28 6.58
CA PRO A 358 -16.84 48.03 6.03
C PRO A 358 -17.91 48.80 6.83
N ALA A 359 -18.86 49.38 6.10
CA ALA A 359 -20.05 50.07 6.61
C ALA A 359 -20.97 49.13 7.42
N PRO A 360 -21.82 49.68 8.32
CA PRO A 360 -22.57 48.89 9.29
C PRO A 360 -23.73 48.08 8.70
N ILE A 361 -24.03 47.02 9.45
CA ILE A 361 -24.91 45.87 9.24
C ILE A 361 -26.38 46.28 9.07
N ALA A 362 -27.08 45.66 8.12
CA ALA A 362 -28.53 45.57 8.11
C ALA A 362 -29.00 44.26 8.78
N SER A 363 -29.93 44.39 9.73
CA SER A 363 -30.51 43.31 10.55
C SER A 363 -31.18 42.19 9.75
N PRO A 364 -31.13 40.92 10.22
CA PRO A 364 -31.89 39.83 9.61
C PRO A 364 -33.36 39.86 10.04
N SER A 365 -34.25 39.70 9.06
CA SER A 365 -35.69 39.49 9.26
C SER A 365 -35.98 38.09 9.79
N THR A 366 -36.97 38.00 10.67
CA THR A 366 -37.50 36.81 11.36
C THR A 366 -37.97 35.69 10.42
N PRO A 367 -37.76 34.39 10.75
CA PRO A 367 -38.43 33.28 10.06
C PRO A 367 -39.85 33.05 10.61
N GLY A 368 -40.82 32.91 9.70
CA GLY A 368 -42.19 32.49 10.00
C GLY A 368 -42.33 30.99 10.31
N PRO A 369 -43.50 30.54 10.82
CA PRO A 369 -43.64 29.26 11.52
C PRO A 369 -43.77 28.04 10.59
N THR A 370 -43.17 26.94 11.04
CA THR A 370 -43.17 25.59 10.47
C THR A 370 -44.54 24.90 10.56
N PRO A 371 -45.01 24.13 9.56
CA PRO A 371 -46.19 23.29 9.69
C PRO A 371 -45.88 21.90 10.31
N PRO A 372 -46.89 21.21 10.88
CA PRO A 372 -46.66 20.06 11.76
C PRO A 372 -46.44 18.73 11.04
N SER A 373 -45.63 17.88 11.69
CA SER A 373 -45.30 16.51 11.32
C SER A 373 -46.53 15.59 11.32
N ARG A 374 -46.68 14.78 10.26
CA ARG A 374 -47.61 13.64 10.23
C ARG A 374 -46.93 12.39 10.79
N THR A 375 -47.53 11.85 11.84
CA THR A 375 -47.32 10.52 12.40
C THR A 375 -47.75 9.44 11.41
N ILE A 376 -46.90 8.43 11.18
CA ILE A 376 -47.35 7.11 10.72
C ILE A 376 -46.73 6.06 11.65
N ALA A 377 -47.59 5.42 12.42
CA ALA A 377 -47.31 4.16 13.09
C ALA A 377 -47.88 3.03 12.24
N SER A 378 -47.11 1.95 12.03
CA SER A 378 -47.57 0.56 11.96
C SER A 378 -46.36 -0.38 11.83
N THR A 379 -46.32 -1.37 12.72
CA THR A 379 -45.37 -2.50 12.83
C THR A 379 -45.80 -3.68 11.91
N PRO A 380 -45.30 -4.92 12.07
CA PRO A 380 -44.07 -5.46 11.48
C PRO A 380 -44.33 -6.70 10.57
N ASP A 381 -43.53 -6.96 9.52
CA ASP A 381 -43.19 -8.35 9.17
C ASP A 381 -42.01 -8.46 8.18
N ALA A 382 -41.28 -9.56 8.30
CA ALA A 382 -40.01 -9.88 7.65
C ALA A 382 -40.19 -10.57 6.29
N ARG A 383 -39.41 -10.12 5.28
CA ARG A 383 -38.53 -10.93 4.39
C ARG A 383 -38.24 -10.19 3.05
N ALA A 384 -36.93 -10.11 2.75
CA ALA A 384 -36.28 -9.85 1.44
C ALA A 384 -36.36 -8.46 0.75
N PRO A 385 -35.39 -7.53 1.00
CA PRO A 385 -35.30 -6.25 0.28
C PRO A 385 -34.23 -6.16 -0.84
N HIS A 386 -33.35 -7.15 -1.06
CA HIS A 386 -32.16 -6.95 -1.91
C HIS A 386 -32.41 -6.91 -3.43
N LEU A 387 -33.49 -7.49 -3.97
CA LEU A 387 -33.71 -7.50 -5.43
C LEU A 387 -34.47 -6.29 -5.98
N ARG A 388 -35.26 -5.58 -5.17
CA ARG A 388 -36.11 -4.47 -5.66
C ARG A 388 -35.36 -3.13 -5.76
N THR A 389 -34.24 -2.99 -5.06
CA THR A 389 -33.42 -1.76 -5.05
C THR A 389 -32.50 -1.68 -6.26
N VAL A 390 -31.96 -2.82 -6.70
CA VAL A 390 -31.06 -2.92 -7.86
C VAL A 390 -31.79 -2.61 -9.17
N THR A 391 -33.02 -3.11 -9.35
CA THR A 391 -33.81 -2.83 -10.57
C THR A 391 -34.24 -1.37 -10.67
N ARG A 392 -34.54 -0.71 -9.54
CA ARG A 392 -34.87 0.73 -9.53
C ARG A 392 -33.64 1.61 -9.77
N TRP A 393 -32.46 1.16 -9.33
CA TRP A 393 -31.20 1.86 -9.59
C TRP A 393 -30.81 1.76 -11.08
N LEU A 394 -30.90 0.57 -11.68
CA LEU A 394 -30.62 0.37 -13.11
C LEU A 394 -31.60 1.13 -14.03
N ALA A 395 -32.89 1.19 -13.65
CA ALA A 395 -33.88 1.94 -14.42
C ALA A 395 -33.65 3.46 -14.36
N ARG A 396 -33.22 4.00 -13.20
CA ARG A 396 -32.84 5.42 -13.05
C ARG A 396 -31.55 5.72 -13.79
N PHE A 397 -30.56 4.85 -13.69
CA PHE A 397 -29.29 4.95 -14.44
C PHE A 397 -29.51 4.99 -15.96
N ALA A 398 -30.39 4.12 -16.49
CA ALA A 398 -30.71 4.09 -17.92
C ALA A 398 -31.54 5.30 -18.40
N ALA A 399 -32.35 5.91 -17.52
CA ALA A 399 -33.12 7.11 -17.82
C ALA A 399 -32.24 8.37 -17.80
N ASP A 400 -31.33 8.47 -16.82
CA ASP A 400 -30.38 9.58 -16.69
C ASP A 400 -29.35 9.57 -17.83
N LEU A 401 -28.94 8.38 -18.30
CA LEU A 401 -28.06 8.23 -19.47
C LEU A 401 -28.75 8.71 -20.75
N ARG A 402 -30.03 8.36 -20.98
CA ARG A 402 -30.79 8.82 -22.16
C ARG A 402 -31.03 10.32 -22.15
N GLY A 403 -31.39 10.90 -20.99
CA GLY A 403 -31.58 12.34 -20.85
C GLY A 403 -30.28 13.14 -21.06
N SER A 404 -29.14 12.55 -20.70
CA SER A 404 -27.83 13.20 -20.83
C SER A 404 -27.27 13.12 -22.25
N ILE A 405 -27.48 11.99 -22.95
CA ILE A 405 -27.17 11.87 -24.39
C ILE A 405 -28.00 12.86 -25.20
N ALA A 406 -29.30 13.00 -24.91
CA ALA A 406 -30.16 13.96 -25.60
C ALA A 406 -29.71 15.43 -25.40
N ARG A 407 -29.20 15.79 -24.21
CA ARG A 407 -28.68 17.13 -23.92
C ARG A 407 -27.32 17.40 -24.56
N ALA A 408 -26.44 16.39 -24.63
CA ALA A 408 -25.16 16.51 -25.34
C ALA A 408 -25.38 16.71 -26.86
N PHE A 409 -26.31 15.98 -27.48
CA PHE A 409 -26.66 16.18 -28.89
C PHE A 409 -27.29 17.55 -29.17
N ALA A 410 -28.08 18.11 -28.24
CA ALA A 410 -28.67 19.44 -28.40
C ALA A 410 -27.62 20.58 -28.27
N GLN A 411 -26.59 20.38 -27.44
CA GLN A 411 -25.47 21.32 -27.31
C GLN A 411 -24.52 21.29 -28.52
N ASP A 412 -24.42 20.16 -29.23
CA ASP A 412 -23.63 20.04 -30.46
C ASP A 412 -24.35 20.63 -31.70
N CYS A 413 -25.67 20.45 -31.88
CA CYS A 413 -26.37 21.07 -33.02
C CYS A 413 -26.41 22.62 -32.92
N SER A 414 -26.17 23.24 -31.75
CA SER A 414 -26.16 24.71 -31.56
C SER A 414 -24.80 25.38 -31.79
N ARG A 415 -23.75 24.60 -32.09
CA ARG A 415 -22.37 25.10 -32.30
C ARG A 415 -21.86 24.98 -33.74
N LEU A 416 -22.70 24.55 -34.69
CA LEU A 416 -22.30 24.43 -36.10
C LEU A 416 -22.53 25.76 -36.86
N PRO A 417 -21.50 26.33 -37.54
CA PRO A 417 -21.68 27.47 -38.42
C PRO A 417 -22.48 27.08 -39.67
N HIS A 418 -23.37 27.97 -40.11
CA HIS A 418 -24.19 27.76 -41.31
C HIS A 418 -23.32 27.58 -42.56
N GLY A 419 -23.34 26.38 -43.14
CA GLY A 419 -23.02 26.13 -44.54
C GLY A 419 -21.74 25.34 -44.82
N ARG A 420 -21.86 24.01 -44.88
CA ARG A 420 -21.38 23.11 -45.96
C ARG A 420 -21.60 21.63 -45.56
N PRO A 421 -22.01 20.73 -46.48
CA PRO A 421 -22.36 19.35 -46.14
C PRO A 421 -21.17 18.40 -46.29
N LEU A 422 -21.01 17.44 -45.37
CA LEU A 422 -20.29 16.17 -45.55
C LEU A 422 -21.16 15.01 -45.05
N PRO A 423 -21.03 13.80 -45.62
CA PRO A 423 -22.07 12.76 -45.53
C PRO A 423 -21.87 11.85 -44.33
N LEU A 424 -23.00 11.32 -43.83
CA LEU A 424 -23.17 10.27 -42.80
C LEU A 424 -23.22 10.72 -41.33
N THR A 425 -24.16 11.62 -41.01
CA THR A 425 -24.76 11.70 -39.66
C THR A 425 -26.29 11.88 -39.77
N PRO A 426 -27.08 11.35 -38.81
CA PRO A 426 -28.54 11.50 -38.83
C PRO A 426 -28.93 12.97 -38.70
N ARG A 427 -29.83 13.45 -39.57
CA ARG A 427 -30.21 14.86 -39.74
C ARG A 427 -30.68 15.53 -38.44
N CYS A 428 -30.04 16.62 -37.98
CA CYS A 428 -30.64 17.55 -37.02
C CYS A 428 -31.92 18.13 -37.69
N ARG A 429 -33.11 17.88 -37.12
CA ARG A 429 -34.34 18.59 -37.51
C ARG A 429 -34.44 19.88 -36.67
N PRO A 430 -34.68 21.06 -37.27
CA PRO A 430 -35.01 22.24 -36.49
C PRO A 430 -36.41 22.07 -35.88
N ALA A 431 -36.54 22.33 -34.59
CA ALA A 431 -37.84 22.53 -33.97
C ALA A 431 -38.36 23.89 -34.43
N GLY A 432 -39.42 23.89 -35.23
CA GLY A 432 -40.13 25.09 -35.67
C GLY A 432 -41.53 25.13 -35.09
N VAL A 433 -41.85 26.32 -34.58
CA VAL A 433 -43.16 26.93 -34.25
C VAL A 433 -43.90 26.38 -33.04
#